data_AF-A0A9E5BHF3-F1
#
_entry.id   AF-A0A9E5BHF3-F1
#
_cell.length_a   1.000
_cell.length_b   1.000
_cell.length_c   1.000
_cell.angle_alpha   90.00
_cell.angle_beta   90.00
_cell.angle_gamma   90.00
#
_symmetry.space_group_name_H-M   'P 1'
#
loop_
_entity.id
_entity.type
_entity.pdbx_description
1 polymer ?
#
loop_
_entity_poly.entity_id
_entity_poly.type
_entity_poly.pdbx_seq_one_letter_code
_entity_poly.pdbx_strand_id
1 'polypeptide(L)'
;LVQQLGRFPLPVEIIPLAQTAVTKALALLGGQAQLRLIKSGKAEGQPYLTDNKAWILDIHGLSIQDPIALEEAINQIPGVISVGLFAKRKADVLLLGKKETVETLRFS
;
A
#
# COMPACT_ATOMS: atom_id res chain seq x y z
N LEU A 1 8.63 10.42 -10.40
CA LEU A 1 7.39 10.12 -11.17
C LEU A 1 7.55 8.74 -11.80
N VAL A 2 6.47 7.98 -11.95
CA VAL A 2 6.50 6.65 -12.58
C VAL A 2 5.41 6.57 -13.66
N GLN A 3 5.64 5.75 -14.68
CA GLN A 3 4.61 5.48 -15.70
C GLN A 3 3.54 4.51 -15.20
N GLN A 4 3.90 3.62 -14.27
CA GLN A 4 3.00 2.61 -13.71
C GLN A 4 3.31 2.40 -12.21
N LEU A 5 2.24 2.18 -11.43
CA LEU A 5 2.35 1.83 -10.02
C LEU A 5 2.75 0.36 -9.82
N GLY A 6 3.32 0.04 -8.66
CA GLY A 6 3.69 -1.32 -8.25
C GLY A 6 5.19 -1.55 -7.99
N ARG A 7 6.07 -0.65 -8.46
CA ARG A 7 7.52 -0.70 -8.13
C ARG A 7 7.78 -0.46 -6.65
N PHE A 8 7.07 0.50 -6.05
CA PHE A 8 7.10 0.71 -4.60
C PHE A 8 6.11 -0.27 -3.96
N PRO A 9 6.48 -0.95 -2.86
CA PRO A 9 5.59 -1.93 -2.22
C PRO A 9 4.28 -1.28 -1.79
N LEU A 10 3.16 -1.91 -2.11
CA LEU A 10 1.85 -1.40 -1.75
C LEU A 10 1.55 -1.76 -0.29
N PRO A 11 1.44 -0.80 0.65
CA PRO A 11 1.09 -1.13 2.03
C PRO A 11 -0.40 -1.47 2.15
N VAL A 12 -0.70 -2.54 2.86
CA VAL A 12 -2.06 -2.96 3.23
C VAL A 12 -2.12 -3.10 4.75
N GLU A 13 -2.98 -2.32 5.38
CA GLU A 13 -3.24 -2.39 6.83
C GLU A 13 -4.23 -3.51 7.12
N ILE A 14 -3.92 -4.36 8.08
CA ILE A 14 -4.68 -5.57 8.38
C ILE A 14 -4.85 -5.79 9.88
N ILE A 15 -5.93 -6.48 10.24
CA ILE A 15 -6.09 -7.06 11.57
C ILE A 15 -5.05 -8.19 11.73
N PRO A 16 -4.25 -8.24 12.82
CA PRO A 16 -3.21 -9.24 13.01
C PRO A 16 -3.68 -10.69 12.85
N LEU A 17 -4.87 -11.01 13.39
CA LEU A 17 -5.47 -12.35 13.30
C LEU A 17 -5.72 -12.79 11.85
N ALA A 18 -5.94 -11.85 10.93
CA ALA A 18 -6.27 -12.11 9.54
C ALA A 18 -5.03 -12.28 8.64
N GLN A 19 -3.81 -12.11 9.16
CA GLN A 19 -2.56 -12.06 8.39
C GLN A 19 -2.45 -13.20 7.36
N THR A 20 -2.63 -14.45 7.79
CA THR A 20 -2.49 -15.60 6.90
C THR A 20 -3.56 -15.62 5.80
N ALA A 21 -4.81 -15.28 6.12
CA ALA A 21 -5.90 -15.27 5.15
C ALA A 21 -5.73 -14.14 4.12
N VAL A 22 -5.41 -12.94 4.59
CA VAL A 22 -5.16 -11.77 3.72
C VAL A 22 -3.93 -12.00 2.84
N THR A 23 -2.85 -12.57 3.39
CA THR A 23 -1.64 -12.91 2.61
C THR A 23 -1.96 -13.85 1.45
N LYS A 24 -2.78 -14.89 1.68
CA LYS A 24 -3.21 -15.81 0.63
C LYS A 24 -4.07 -15.12 -0.43
N ALA A 25 -5.03 -14.29 -0.01
CA ALA A 25 -5.88 -13.54 -0.94
C ALA A 25 -5.05 -12.57 -1.81
N LEU A 26 -4.10 -11.85 -1.23
CA LEU A 26 -3.20 -10.95 -1.95
C LEU A 26 -2.25 -11.69 -2.91
N ALA A 27 -1.84 -12.92 -2.56
CA ALA A 27 -1.06 -13.77 -3.45
C ALA A 27 -1.84 -14.17 -4.71
N LEU A 28 -3.16 -14.41 -4.61
CA LEU A 28 -4.02 -14.66 -5.77
C LEU A 28 -4.14 -13.44 -6.69
N LEU A 29 -3.93 -12.24 -6.16
CA LEU A 29 -3.85 -10.98 -6.93
C LEU A 29 -2.42 -10.72 -7.48
N GLY A 30 -1.51 -11.67 -7.34
CA GLY A 30 -0.12 -11.58 -7.83
C GLY A 30 0.86 -10.88 -6.89
N GLY A 31 0.44 -10.57 -5.67
CA GLY A 31 1.27 -9.87 -4.68
C GLY A 31 2.11 -10.80 -3.81
N GLN A 32 3.29 -10.34 -3.41
CA GLN A 32 4.16 -11.01 -2.42
C GLN A 32 4.15 -10.21 -1.13
N ALA A 33 3.43 -10.69 -0.12
CA ALA A 33 3.27 -9.98 1.14
C ALA A 33 4.47 -10.16 2.06
N GLN A 34 4.97 -9.05 2.62
CA GLN A 34 5.97 -9.02 3.67
C GLN A 34 5.43 -8.23 4.87
N LEU A 35 5.47 -8.81 6.07
CA LEU A 35 5.10 -8.08 7.28
C LEU A 35 6.10 -6.95 7.53
N ARG A 36 5.59 -5.73 7.73
CA ARG A 36 6.42 -4.57 8.05
C ARG A 36 6.95 -4.69 9.47
N LEU A 37 8.27 -4.69 9.62
CA LEU A 37 8.96 -4.73 10.91
C LEU A 37 9.61 -3.39 11.26
N ILE A 38 9.73 -3.12 12.56
CA ILE A 38 10.48 -1.98 13.08
C ILE A 38 11.97 -2.18 12.76
N LYS A 39 12.60 -1.17 12.14
CA LYS A 39 13.95 -1.28 11.57
C LYS A 39 15.09 -0.91 12.52
N SER A 40 14.80 -0.28 13.65
CA SER A 40 15.83 0.16 14.60
C SER A 40 15.26 0.45 15.98
N GLY A 41 16.15 0.46 16.98
CA GLY A 41 15.81 0.80 18.37
C GLY A 41 15.38 -0.42 19.19
N LYS A 42 14.79 -0.17 20.36
CA LYS A 42 14.49 -1.24 21.36
C LYS A 42 13.46 -2.27 20.89
N ALA A 43 12.62 -1.92 19.91
CA ALA A 43 11.57 -2.77 19.36
C ALA A 43 11.92 -3.33 17.98
N GLU A 44 13.19 -3.26 17.56
CA GLU A 44 13.65 -3.80 16.28
C GLU A 44 13.21 -5.26 16.08
N GLY A 45 12.76 -5.57 14.86
CA GLY A 45 12.26 -6.90 14.49
C GLY A 45 10.82 -7.19 14.90
N GLN A 46 10.19 -6.35 15.73
CA GLN A 46 8.76 -6.48 16.05
C GLN A 46 7.88 -5.94 14.91
N PRO A 47 6.64 -6.44 14.76
CA PRO A 47 5.67 -5.87 13.82
C PRO A 47 5.45 -4.38 14.07
N TYR A 48 5.44 -3.59 13.00
CA TYR A 48 5.04 -2.20 13.09
C TYR A 48 3.55 -2.13 13.44
N LEU A 49 3.23 -1.35 14.48
CA LEU A 49 1.85 -1.09 14.90
C LEU A 49 1.41 0.27 14.37
N THR A 50 0.27 0.30 13.67
CA THR A 50 -0.41 1.54 13.30
C THR A 50 -1.08 2.18 14.51
N ASP A 51 -1.60 3.40 14.34
CA ASP A 51 -2.40 4.08 15.37
C ASP A 51 -3.67 3.29 15.71
N ASN A 52 -4.19 2.50 14.76
CA ASN A 52 -5.31 1.58 14.97
C ASN A 52 -4.88 0.26 15.64
N LYS A 53 -3.61 0.14 16.07
CA LYS A 53 -2.98 -1.07 16.63
C LYS A 53 -3.05 -2.27 15.68
N ALA A 54 -3.08 -1.99 14.36
CA ALA A 54 -3.09 -2.98 13.30
C ALA A 54 -1.68 -3.23 12.76
N TRP A 55 -1.56 -4.21 11.86
CA TRP A 55 -0.29 -4.52 11.18
C TRP A 55 -0.32 -4.02 9.73
N ILE A 56 0.87 -3.84 9.15
CA ILE A 56 1.01 -3.53 7.73
C ILE A 56 1.70 -4.69 7.01
N LEU A 57 1.10 -5.16 5.93
CA LEU A 57 1.75 -5.98 4.92
C LEU A 57 2.21 -5.09 3.76
N ASP A 58 3.50 -5.07 3.49
CA ASP A 58 4.07 -4.48 2.29
C ASP A 58 3.98 -5.48 1.15
N ILE A 59 3.24 -5.15 0.09
CA ILE A 59 2.96 -6.06 -1.01
C ILE A 59 3.89 -5.74 -2.19
N HIS A 60 4.78 -6.68 -2.50
CA HIS A 60 5.78 -6.59 -3.55
C HIS A 60 5.33 -7.29 -4.83
N GLY A 61 6.04 -7.02 -5.93
CA GLY A 61 5.90 -7.76 -7.19
C GLY A 61 4.67 -7.39 -8.03
N LEU A 62 3.86 -6.43 -7.60
CA LEU A 62 2.67 -6.01 -8.31
C LEU A 62 3.02 -5.20 -9.56
N SER A 63 2.29 -5.47 -10.64
CA SER A 63 2.21 -4.62 -11.84
C SER A 63 0.78 -4.09 -11.92
N ILE A 64 0.55 -2.87 -11.41
CA ILE A 64 -0.81 -2.35 -11.19
C ILE A 64 -1.30 -1.66 -12.47
N GLN A 65 -2.05 -2.41 -13.28
CA GLN A 65 -2.62 -1.94 -14.56
C GLN A 65 -3.94 -1.20 -14.37
N ASP A 66 -4.81 -1.70 -13.49
CA ASP A 66 -6.05 -1.06 -13.09
C ASP A 66 -6.03 -0.75 -11.58
N PRO A 67 -5.58 0.45 -11.20
CA PRO A 67 -5.46 0.82 -9.80
C PRO A 67 -6.81 0.89 -9.07
N ILE A 68 -7.90 1.27 -9.75
CA ILE A 68 -9.22 1.39 -9.11
C ILE A 68 -9.76 0.00 -8.81
N ALA A 69 -9.73 -0.91 -9.78
CA ALA A 69 -10.20 -2.28 -9.57
C ALA A 69 -9.38 -3.00 -8.49
N LEU A 70 -8.05 -2.79 -8.45
CA LEU A 70 -7.20 -3.39 -7.43
C LEU A 70 -7.49 -2.81 -6.04
N GLU A 71 -7.65 -1.49 -5.91
CA GLU A 71 -8.01 -0.83 -4.66
C GLU A 71 -9.33 -1.38 -4.10
N GLU A 72 -10.35 -1.51 -4.96
CA GLU A 72 -11.65 -2.04 -4.57
C GLU A 72 -11.57 -3.53 -4.17
N ALA A 73 -10.86 -4.34 -4.97
CA ALA A 73 -10.69 -5.76 -4.68
C ALA A 73 -9.99 -6.00 -3.33
N ILE A 74 -8.93 -5.25 -3.02
CA ILE A 74 -8.19 -5.39 -1.75
C ILE A 74 -9.04 -4.95 -0.56
N ASN A 75 -9.76 -3.82 -0.67
CA ASN A 75 -10.63 -3.33 0.40
C ASN A 75 -11.79 -4.29 0.74
N GLN A 76 -12.16 -5.20 -0.16
CA GLN A 76 -13.19 -6.21 0.09
C GLN A 76 -12.66 -7.50 0.75
N ILE A 77 -11.35 -7.64 0.94
CA ILE A 77 -10.77 -8.82 1.61
C ILE A 77 -11.06 -8.72 3.13
N PRO A 78 -11.76 -9.69 3.74
CA PRO A 78 -12.03 -9.66 5.18
C PRO A 78 -10.73 -9.62 6.00
N GLY A 79 -10.66 -8.66 6.93
CA GLY A 79 -9.48 -8.43 7.75
C GLY A 79 -8.53 -7.37 7.22
N VAL A 80 -8.71 -6.89 5.98
CA VAL A 80 -8.13 -5.63 5.52
C VAL A 80 -8.86 -4.47 6.20
N ILE A 81 -8.09 -3.51 6.71
CA ILE A 81 -8.58 -2.25 7.27
C ILE A 81 -8.48 -1.15 6.23
N SER A 82 -7.33 -1.05 5.54
CA SER A 82 -7.09 -0.06 4.49
C SER A 82 -6.01 -0.52 3.51
N VAL A 83 -6.05 0.00 2.29
CA VAL A 83 -4.99 -0.17 1.27
C VAL A 83 -4.39 1.19 0.93
N GLY A 84 -3.06 1.25 0.81
CA GLY A 84 -2.33 2.46 0.44
C GLY A 84 -2.39 2.79 -1.04
N LEU A 85 -3.52 2.52 -1.71
CA LEU A 85 -3.76 2.83 -3.10
C LEU A 85 -4.87 3.88 -3.15
N PHE A 86 -4.55 5.07 -3.66
CA PHE A 86 -5.46 6.21 -3.71
C PHE A 86 -5.85 6.48 -5.17
N ALA A 87 -6.60 5.55 -5.77
CA ALA A 87 -6.97 5.58 -7.18
C ALA A 87 -8.43 5.99 -7.38
N LYS A 88 -9.35 5.41 -6.61
CA LYS A 88 -10.77 5.74 -6.64
C LYS A 88 -11.01 7.19 -6.27
N ARG A 89 -10.32 7.66 -5.23
CA ARG A 89 -10.14 9.09 -4.93
C ARG A 89 -8.71 9.51 -5.18
N LYS A 90 -8.37 9.68 -6.46
CA LYS A 90 -7.06 10.20 -6.90
C LYS A 90 -6.85 11.66 -6.47
N ALA A 91 -5.59 12.09 -6.54
CA ALA A 91 -5.23 13.48 -6.32
C ALA A 91 -5.79 14.38 -7.44
N ASP A 92 -6.34 15.53 -7.07
CA ASP A 92 -6.80 16.56 -8.01
C ASP A 92 -5.62 17.39 -8.55
N VAL A 93 -4.58 17.58 -7.72
CA VAL A 93 -3.39 18.38 -8.03
C VAL A 93 -2.14 17.72 -7.45
N LEU A 94 -1.04 17.71 -8.23
CA LEU A 94 0.31 17.32 -7.78
C LEU A 94 1.26 18.51 -7.93
N LEU A 95 1.88 18.91 -6.82
CA LEU A 95 2.98 19.88 -6.80
C LEU A 95 4.30 19.12 -6.81
N LEU A 96 5.00 19.14 -7.94
CA LEU A 96 6.23 18.41 -8.17
C LEU A 96 7.44 19.33 -7.97
N GLY A 97 8.16 19.13 -6.87
CA GLY A 97 9.46 19.76 -6.64
C GLY A 97 10.52 19.24 -7.60
N LYS A 98 11.11 20.14 -8.39
CA LYS A 98 12.35 19.93 -9.16
C LYS A 98 13.51 20.62 -8.43
N LYS A 99 14.73 20.48 -8.95
CA LYS A 99 15.95 21.01 -8.30
C LYS A 99 15.84 22.51 -7.93
N GLU A 100 15.20 23.30 -8.78
CA GLU A 100 15.13 24.77 -8.64
C GLU A 100 13.71 25.33 -8.80
N THR A 101 12.73 24.51 -9.16
CA THR A 101 11.38 24.95 -9.50
C THR A 101 10.33 24.00 -8.95
N VAL A 102 9.07 24.46 -8.93
CA VAL A 102 7.90 23.61 -8.63
C VAL A 102 7.02 23.58 -9.86
N GLU A 103 6.65 22.38 -10.31
CA GLU A 103 5.69 22.17 -11.39
C GLU A 103 4.33 21.75 -10.83
N THR A 104 3.25 22.31 -11.35
CA THR A 104 1.88 21.97 -10.94
C THR A 104 1.20 21.14 -12.02
N LEU A 105 0.84 19.89 -11.68
CA LEU A 105 0.05 19.01 -12.53
C LEU A 105 -1.38 18.92 -11.97
N ARG A 106 -2.39 18.97 -12.84
CA ARG A 106 -3.81 18.86 -12.46
C ARG A 106 -4.43 17.64 -13.12
N PHE A 107 -5.24 16.90 -12.37
CA PHE A 107 -5.92 15.71 -12.84
C PHE A 107 -7.43 15.93 -12.77
N SER A 108 -8.14 15.54 -13.83
CA SER A 108 -9.60 15.51 -13.93
C SER A 108 -10.09 14.09 -13.73
#